data_AF-A0A6A3CZI7-F1
#
_entry.id   AF-A0A6A3CZI7-F1
#
_cell.length_a   1.000
_cell.length_b   1.000
_cell.length_c   1.000
_cell.angle_alpha   90.00
_cell.angle_beta   90.00
_cell.angle_gamma   90.00
#
_symmetry.space_group_name_H-M   'P 1'
#
loop_
_entity.id
_entity.type
_entity.pdbx_description
1 polymer ?
#
loop_
_entity_poly.entity_id
_entity_poly.type
_entity_poly.pdbx_seq_one_letter_code
_entity_poly.pdbx_strand_id
1 'polypeptide(L)'
;MCDAERRLLSNALLDMSNEWFILLSESCIPVYNFSVVYQYIMKSKYSYMGAFDDPGPFGRGRYNHNMAPEVNISKWRKGSQWFEVNRKLAINIVEDVTFYPKFEQFCRPACYVDEHYFPTMLTIQSPNLLANRSITWVDWSRGGPHPATFGRSDITEEFFKRIHEGHECRYNDQPSSTCFLFTRKFAPSAMEPLLRIAPKVLGF
;
A
#
# COMPACT_ATOMS: atom_id res chain seq x y z
N MET A 1 -3.67 7.71 -12.80
CA MET A 1 -3.34 7.62 -11.36
C MET A 1 -1.87 7.26 -11.19
N CYS A 2 -1.38 6.17 -11.80
CA CYS A 2 0.03 5.79 -11.70
C CYS A 2 1.05 6.86 -12.18
N ASP A 3 0.75 7.64 -13.23
CA ASP A 3 1.67 8.73 -13.64
C ASP A 3 1.91 9.77 -12.54
N ALA A 4 0.87 10.05 -11.73
CA ALA A 4 1.00 10.95 -10.59
C ALA A 4 1.89 10.33 -9.52
N GLU A 5 1.74 9.05 -9.22
CA GLU A 5 2.59 8.31 -8.26
C GLU A 5 4.05 8.27 -8.70
N ARG A 6 4.30 7.99 -9.98
CA ARG A 6 5.65 8.05 -10.56
C ARG A 6 6.25 9.44 -10.41
N ARG A 7 5.51 10.50 -10.75
CA ARG A 7 5.97 11.90 -10.63
C ARG A 7 6.22 12.29 -9.17
N LEU A 8 5.38 11.85 -8.23
CA LEU A 8 5.58 12.06 -6.80
C LEU A 8 6.89 11.41 -6.33
N LEU A 9 7.13 10.15 -6.72
CA LEU A 9 8.39 9.46 -6.43
C LEU A 9 9.59 10.18 -7.08
N SER A 10 9.50 10.55 -8.36
CA SER A 10 10.56 11.27 -9.06
C SER A 10 10.94 12.57 -8.35
N ASN A 11 9.93 13.35 -7.93
CA ASN A 11 10.16 14.59 -7.21
C ASN A 11 10.78 14.35 -5.82
N ALA A 12 10.28 13.36 -5.08
CA ALA A 12 10.80 13.02 -3.76
C ALA A 12 12.24 12.46 -3.82
N LEU A 13 12.61 11.79 -4.90
CA LEU A 13 13.97 11.24 -5.12
C LEU A 13 15.03 12.31 -5.39
N LEU A 14 14.63 13.54 -5.76
CA LEU A 14 15.54 14.67 -5.94
C LEU A 14 16.29 15.02 -4.64
N ASP A 15 15.67 14.75 -3.50
CA ASP A 15 16.35 14.78 -2.22
C ASP A 15 17.10 13.45 -2.00
N MET A 16 18.43 13.52 -1.91
CA MET A 16 19.29 12.36 -1.69
C MET A 16 19.15 11.78 -0.27
N SER A 17 18.60 12.52 0.68
CA SER A 17 18.37 12.05 2.05
C SER A 17 17.09 11.21 2.21
N ASN A 18 16.20 11.22 1.21
CA ASN A 18 14.99 10.41 1.22
C ASN A 18 15.31 8.93 0.91
N GLU A 19 15.19 8.08 1.92
CA GLU A 19 15.46 6.63 1.81
C GLU A 19 14.20 5.75 1.73
N TRP A 20 13.06 6.26 2.20
CA TRP A 20 11.80 5.52 2.31
C TRP A 20 10.62 6.39 1.86
N PHE A 21 9.71 5.82 1.08
CA PHE A 21 8.62 6.54 0.42
C PHE A 21 7.30 5.86 0.75
N ILE A 22 6.37 6.61 1.36
CA ILE A 22 5.06 6.09 1.77
C ILE A 22 3.98 6.90 1.05
N LEU A 23 3.09 6.22 0.32
CA LEU A 23 1.95 6.86 -0.32
C LEU A 23 0.74 6.89 0.62
N LEU A 24 0.30 8.09 0.99
CA LEU A 24 -0.87 8.33 1.84
C LEU A 24 -1.85 9.29 1.16
N SER A 25 -3.07 9.35 1.70
CA SER A 25 -4.09 10.33 1.31
C SER A 25 -4.52 11.16 2.52
N GLU A 26 -5.26 12.25 2.29
CA GLU A 26 -5.92 13.06 3.33
C GLU A 26 -6.86 12.27 4.26
N SER A 27 -7.22 11.06 3.86
CA SER A 27 -8.11 10.17 4.60
C SER A 27 -7.40 9.02 5.31
N CYS A 28 -6.07 9.08 5.38
CA CYS A 28 -5.21 8.14 6.11
C CYS A 28 -4.78 8.76 7.45
N ILE A 29 -4.67 7.93 8.49
CA ILE A 29 -4.06 8.32 9.77
C ILE A 29 -3.02 7.28 10.20
N PRO A 30 -1.98 7.68 10.95
CA PRO A 30 -1.10 6.72 11.63
C PRO A 30 -1.86 6.05 12.79
N VAL A 31 -1.54 4.78 13.05
CA VAL A 31 -2.07 4.03 14.21
C VAL A 31 -1.02 3.78 15.30
N TYR A 32 0.16 4.36 15.13
CA TYR A 32 1.23 4.38 16.12
C TYR A 32 1.92 5.74 16.10
N ASN A 33 2.62 6.08 17.18
CA ASN A 33 3.46 7.27 17.20
C ASN A 33 4.62 7.17 16.19
N PHE A 34 5.20 8.33 15.88
CA PHE A 34 6.27 8.45 14.88
C PHE A 34 7.47 7.55 15.18
N SER A 35 7.90 7.45 16.44
CA SER A 35 9.04 6.63 16.82
C SER A 35 8.86 5.15 16.48
N VAL A 36 7.66 4.60 16.71
CA VAL A 36 7.32 3.22 16.33
C VAL A 36 7.31 3.05 14.81
N VAL A 37 6.64 3.93 14.09
CA VAL A 37 6.57 3.90 12.61
C VAL A 37 7.96 3.97 12.00
N TYR A 38 8.78 4.94 12.45
CA TYR A 38 10.15 5.14 12.01
C TYR A 38 11.01 3.91 12.26
N GLN A 39 11.01 3.36 13.48
CA GLN A 39 11.82 2.19 13.82
C GLN A 39 11.36 0.93 13.06
N TYR A 40 10.07 0.77 12.80
CA TYR A 40 9.52 -0.33 12.01
C TYR A 40 10.03 -0.28 10.56
N ILE A 41 9.97 0.89 9.92
CA ILE A 41 10.39 1.04 8.53
C ILE A 41 11.92 0.94 8.42
N MET A 42 12.66 1.68 9.25
CA MET A 42 14.13 1.73 9.19
C MET A 42 14.81 0.40 9.47
N LYS A 43 14.17 -0.49 10.24
CA LYS A 43 14.69 -1.84 10.55
C LYS A 43 14.11 -2.90 9.62
N SER A 44 13.24 -2.56 8.68
CA SER A 44 12.66 -3.53 7.77
C SER A 44 13.69 -4.01 6.75
N LYS A 45 13.71 -5.32 6.49
CA LYS A 45 14.43 -5.93 5.37
C LYS A 45 13.72 -5.73 4.03
N TYR A 46 12.42 -5.46 4.07
CA TYR A 46 11.54 -5.50 2.91
C TYR A 46 10.76 -4.18 2.77
N SER A 47 10.37 -3.87 1.54
CA SER A 47 9.37 -2.85 1.25
C SER A 47 7.95 -3.43 1.27
N TYR A 48 7.00 -2.62 1.72
CA TYR A 48 5.61 -3.00 1.89
C TYR A 48 4.74 -2.62 0.67
N MET A 49 5.05 -3.26 -0.45
CA MET A 49 4.17 -3.35 -1.61
C MET A 49 3.28 -4.59 -1.47
N GLY A 50 1.96 -4.40 -1.47
CA GLY A 50 1.02 -5.52 -1.55
C GLY A 50 1.08 -6.15 -2.93
N ALA A 51 1.40 -7.44 -3.02
CA ALA A 51 1.48 -8.15 -4.29
C ALA A 51 1.05 -9.62 -4.11
N PHE A 52 -0.10 -9.98 -4.67
CA PHE A 52 -0.64 -11.32 -4.63
C PHE A 52 -1.27 -11.72 -5.97
N ASP A 53 -1.37 -13.02 -6.21
CA ASP A 53 -2.02 -13.56 -7.40
C ASP A 53 -3.49 -13.83 -7.07
N ASP A 54 -4.38 -13.03 -7.65
CA ASP A 54 -5.82 -13.14 -7.48
C ASP A 54 -6.41 -13.81 -8.74
N PRO A 55 -6.87 -15.08 -8.67
CA PRO A 55 -7.44 -15.77 -9.81
C PRO A 55 -8.83 -15.25 -10.22
N GLY A 56 -9.45 -14.39 -9.40
CA GLY A 56 -10.79 -13.88 -9.59
C GLY A 56 -10.91 -12.76 -10.63
N PRO A 57 -12.14 -12.22 -10.80
CA PRO A 57 -12.45 -11.21 -11.82
C PRO A 57 -11.71 -9.89 -11.59
N PHE A 58 -11.35 -9.57 -10.35
CA PHE A 58 -10.64 -8.34 -9.98
C PHE A 58 -9.10 -8.49 -10.01
N GLY A 59 -8.61 -9.70 -10.28
CA GLY A 59 -7.20 -10.02 -10.41
C GLY A 59 -6.85 -10.37 -11.86
N ARG A 60 -6.69 -11.66 -12.14
CA ARG A 60 -6.42 -12.19 -13.49
C ARG A 60 -7.54 -11.88 -14.49
N GLY A 61 -8.78 -11.69 -14.05
CA GLY A 61 -9.86 -11.26 -14.93
C GLY A 61 -9.65 -9.88 -15.58
N ARG A 62 -8.73 -9.06 -15.04
CA ARG A 62 -8.34 -7.76 -15.59
C ARG A 62 -7.10 -7.81 -16.49
N TYR A 63 -6.48 -8.97 -16.65
CA TYR A 63 -5.27 -9.14 -17.45
C TYR A 63 -5.56 -9.06 -18.95
N ASN A 64 -4.68 -8.41 -19.70
CA ASN A 64 -4.74 -8.35 -21.16
C ASN A 64 -3.61 -9.19 -21.76
N HIS A 65 -3.95 -10.13 -22.66
CA HIS A 65 -2.99 -11.04 -23.28
C HIS A 65 -1.88 -10.32 -24.08
N ASN A 66 -2.13 -9.10 -24.56
CA ASN A 66 -1.14 -8.28 -25.27
C ASN A 66 -0.04 -7.73 -24.35
N MET A 67 -0.15 -7.90 -23.04
CA MET A 67 0.93 -7.58 -22.10
C MET A 67 2.07 -8.60 -22.14
N ALA A 68 1.85 -9.79 -22.72
CA ALA A 68 2.90 -10.77 -22.97
C ALA A 68 3.80 -10.34 -24.14
N PRO A 69 5.08 -10.80 -24.18
CA PRO A 69 5.74 -11.66 -23.19
C PRO A 69 6.25 -10.95 -21.93
N GLU A 70 6.36 -9.62 -21.94
CA GLU A 70 7.00 -8.84 -20.88
C GLU A 70 6.30 -9.04 -19.53
N VAL A 71 4.97 -9.06 -19.53
CA VAL A 71 4.15 -9.37 -18.36
C VAL A 71 3.32 -10.60 -18.67
N ASN A 72 3.84 -11.78 -18.35
CA ASN A 72 3.08 -13.02 -18.45
C ASN A 72 1.99 -13.08 -17.35
N ILE A 73 0.83 -13.68 -17.64
CA ILE A 73 -0.26 -13.83 -16.66
C ILE A 73 0.18 -14.53 -15.36
N SER A 74 1.16 -15.43 -15.42
CA SER A 74 1.73 -16.08 -14.22
C SER A 74 2.47 -15.12 -13.27
N LYS A 75 2.90 -13.96 -13.80
CA LYS A 75 3.57 -12.88 -13.07
C LYS A 75 2.64 -11.72 -12.75
N TRP A 76 1.42 -11.68 -13.31
CA TRP A 76 0.42 -10.67 -13.00
C TRP A 76 0.09 -10.66 -11.51
N ARG A 77 0.20 -9.51 -10.85
CA ARG A 77 -0.14 -9.34 -9.44
C ARG A 77 -1.16 -8.25 -9.25
N LYS A 78 -1.93 -8.41 -8.19
CA LYS A 78 -2.84 -7.42 -7.63
C LYS A 78 -2.27 -6.94 -6.31
N GLY A 79 -2.51 -5.67 -6.01
CA GLY A 79 -2.09 -5.01 -4.80
C GLY A 79 -3.02 -3.87 -4.42
N SER A 80 -2.66 -3.23 -3.32
CA SER A 80 -3.22 -1.94 -2.91
C SER A 80 -2.46 -0.82 -3.61
N GLN A 81 -3.13 0.25 -3.99
CA GLN A 81 -2.48 1.49 -4.42
C GLN A 81 -1.55 2.06 -3.31
N TRP A 82 -1.91 1.88 -2.04
CA TRP A 82 -1.14 2.35 -0.89
C TRP A 82 0.06 1.44 -0.63
N PHE A 83 1.26 1.99 -0.82
CA PHE A 83 2.53 1.30 -0.66
C PHE A 83 3.49 2.04 0.25
N GLU A 84 4.48 1.30 0.75
CA GLU A 84 5.77 1.83 1.15
C GLU A 84 6.85 1.14 0.29
N VAL A 85 7.82 1.93 -0.19
CA VAL A 85 9.01 1.43 -0.88
C VAL A 85 10.29 2.13 -0.41
N ASN A 86 11.40 1.40 -0.39
CA ASN A 86 12.72 1.99 -0.18
C ASN A 86 13.23 2.71 -1.43
N ARG A 87 14.31 3.47 -1.29
CA ARG A 87 14.92 4.26 -2.37
C ARG A 87 15.27 3.44 -3.60
N LYS A 88 15.80 2.23 -3.41
CA LYS A 88 16.13 1.34 -4.52
C LYS A 88 14.90 1.00 -5.36
N LEU A 89 13.80 0.59 -4.72
CA LEU A 89 12.58 0.25 -5.44
C LEU A 89 11.87 1.49 -6.02
N ALA A 90 11.95 2.65 -5.35
CA ALA A 90 11.47 3.92 -5.87
C ALA A 90 12.20 4.31 -7.17
N ILE A 91 13.52 4.14 -7.22
CA ILE A 91 14.32 4.35 -8.45
C ILE A 91 13.86 3.40 -9.55
N ASN A 92 13.76 2.08 -9.26
CA ASN A 92 13.26 1.09 -10.22
C ASN A 92 11.88 1.49 -10.81
N ILE A 93 10.98 2.03 -9.99
CA ILE A 93 9.67 2.52 -10.44
C ILE A 93 9.81 3.68 -11.42
N VAL A 94 10.63 4.67 -11.09
CA VAL A 94 10.76 5.90 -11.90
C VAL A 94 11.49 5.63 -13.21
N GLU A 95 12.50 4.77 -13.21
CA GLU A 95 13.31 4.45 -14.39
C GLU A 95 12.69 3.37 -15.29
N ASP A 96 11.58 2.75 -14.87
CA ASP A 96 10.98 1.68 -15.65
C ASP A 96 10.45 2.20 -17.00
N VAL A 97 11.11 1.73 -18.05
CA VAL A 97 10.78 1.92 -19.47
C VAL A 97 10.34 0.63 -20.16
N THR A 98 10.33 -0.50 -19.44
CA THR A 98 10.01 -1.82 -19.99
C THR A 98 8.56 -2.19 -19.75
N PHE A 99 8.11 -2.13 -18.49
CA PHE A 99 6.76 -2.55 -18.12
C PHE A 99 5.76 -1.39 -18.21
N TYR A 100 6.19 -0.17 -17.86
CA TYR A 100 5.35 1.02 -17.94
C TYR A 100 4.58 1.17 -19.26
N PRO A 101 5.21 1.09 -20.46
CA PRO A 101 4.47 1.23 -21.72
C PRO A 101 3.41 0.15 -21.92
N LYS A 102 3.64 -1.09 -21.41
CA LYS A 102 2.64 -2.17 -21.48
C LYS A 102 1.43 -1.88 -20.61
N PHE A 103 1.64 -1.37 -19.40
CA PHE A 103 0.56 -0.97 -18.51
C PHE A 103 -0.18 0.25 -19.04
N GLU A 104 0.54 1.26 -19.52
CA GLU A 104 -0.04 2.44 -20.16
C GLU A 104 -0.91 2.05 -21.36
N GLN A 105 -0.43 1.15 -22.22
CA GLN A 105 -1.14 0.76 -23.42
C GLN A 105 -2.32 -0.18 -23.14
N PHE A 106 -2.12 -1.23 -22.34
CA PHE A 106 -3.03 -2.37 -22.26
C PHE A 106 -3.83 -2.49 -20.95
N CYS A 107 -3.45 -1.81 -19.87
CA CYS A 107 -4.28 -1.73 -18.66
C CYS A 107 -5.33 -0.62 -18.83
N ARG A 108 -6.35 -0.91 -19.64
CA ARG A 108 -7.53 -0.06 -19.87
C ARG A 108 -8.71 -0.61 -19.07
N PRO A 109 -9.75 0.21 -18.77
CA PRO A 109 -10.92 -0.27 -18.04
C PRO A 109 -11.44 -1.61 -18.60
N ALA A 110 -11.72 -2.61 -17.76
CA ALA A 110 -11.85 -2.57 -16.29
C ALA A 110 -10.55 -2.78 -15.47
N CYS A 111 -9.35 -2.67 -16.07
CA CYS A 111 -8.07 -2.75 -15.36
C CYS A 111 -7.77 -1.47 -14.57
N TYR A 112 -7.27 -1.61 -13.32
CA TYR A 112 -6.83 -0.51 -12.45
C TYR A 112 -5.30 -0.52 -12.35
N VAL A 113 -4.66 0.40 -13.06
CA VAL A 113 -3.20 0.41 -13.23
C VAL A 113 -2.45 0.58 -11.91
N ASP A 114 -2.99 1.40 -11.01
CA ASP A 114 -2.51 1.69 -9.65
C ASP A 114 -2.60 0.47 -8.70
N GLU A 115 -3.43 -0.53 -9.02
CA GLU A 115 -3.53 -1.78 -8.25
C GLU A 115 -2.75 -2.95 -8.86
N HIS A 116 -2.22 -2.81 -10.08
CA HIS A 116 -1.60 -3.92 -10.81
C HIS A 116 -0.17 -3.66 -11.27
N TYR A 117 0.17 -2.42 -11.61
CA TYR A 117 1.46 -2.13 -12.25
C TYR A 117 2.65 -2.31 -11.30
N PHE A 118 2.79 -1.50 -10.25
CA PHE A 118 3.93 -1.64 -9.34
C PHE A 118 3.99 -3.03 -8.67
N PRO A 119 2.87 -3.62 -8.20
CA PRO A 119 2.89 -4.99 -7.66
C PRO A 119 3.46 -6.01 -8.65
N THR A 120 3.08 -5.93 -9.93
CA THR A 120 3.55 -6.85 -10.97
C THR A 120 5.00 -6.61 -11.33
N MET A 121 5.35 -5.36 -11.65
CA MET A 121 6.70 -5.02 -12.09
C MET A 121 7.74 -5.31 -11.00
N LEU A 122 7.48 -4.95 -9.75
CA LEU A 122 8.41 -5.22 -8.65
C LEU A 122 8.49 -6.71 -8.31
N THR A 123 7.40 -7.48 -8.49
CA THR A 123 7.44 -8.94 -8.34
C THR A 123 8.32 -9.59 -9.41
N ILE A 124 8.37 -9.03 -10.62
CA ILE A 124 9.24 -9.52 -11.70
C ILE A 124 10.70 -9.13 -11.42
N GLN A 125 10.97 -7.87 -11.05
CA GLN A 125 12.33 -7.34 -10.95
C GLN A 125 13.01 -7.61 -9.60
N SER A 126 12.27 -7.61 -8.50
CA SER A 126 12.85 -7.58 -7.14
C SER A 126 11.99 -8.31 -6.10
N PRO A 127 11.57 -9.57 -6.34
CA PRO A 127 10.67 -10.30 -5.45
C PRO A 127 11.23 -10.48 -4.04
N ASN A 128 12.56 -10.61 -3.91
CA ASN A 128 13.24 -10.80 -2.62
C ASN A 128 13.30 -9.54 -1.75
N LEU A 129 12.83 -8.40 -2.25
CA LEU A 129 12.75 -7.13 -1.51
C LEU A 129 11.32 -6.78 -1.08
N LEU A 130 10.34 -7.64 -1.37
CA LEU A 130 8.93 -7.36 -1.10
C LEU A 130 8.39 -8.18 0.07
N ALA A 131 7.67 -7.50 0.97
CA ALA A 131 6.90 -8.15 2.03
C ALA A 131 5.59 -8.79 1.53
N ASN A 132 5.19 -8.50 0.27
CA ASN A 132 3.93 -8.92 -0.36
C ASN A 132 2.67 -8.53 0.45
N ARG A 133 2.76 -7.43 1.21
CA ARG A 133 1.66 -6.87 2.01
C ARG A 133 1.84 -5.35 2.13
N SER A 134 0.74 -4.63 2.33
CA SER A 134 0.77 -3.20 2.65
C SER A 134 0.82 -2.97 4.16
N ILE A 135 1.41 -1.84 4.56
CA ILE A 135 1.33 -1.31 5.94
C ILE A 135 0.08 -0.45 6.19
N THR A 136 -0.80 -0.31 5.20
CA THR A 136 -2.07 0.42 5.34
C THR A 136 -3.24 -0.54 5.47
N TRP A 137 -3.91 -0.52 6.62
CA TRP A 137 -5.14 -1.27 6.84
C TRP A 137 -6.33 -0.61 6.15
N VAL A 138 -7.22 -1.44 5.62
CA VAL A 138 -8.48 -1.06 4.97
C VAL A 138 -9.56 -2.07 5.36
N ASP A 139 -10.77 -1.58 5.61
CA ASP A 139 -11.92 -2.43 5.88
C ASP A 139 -12.79 -2.60 4.64
N TRP A 140 -12.87 -3.83 4.14
CA TRP A 140 -13.71 -4.21 3.01
C TRP A 140 -15.03 -4.90 3.44
N SER A 141 -15.30 -5.01 4.74
CA SER A 141 -16.48 -5.74 5.27
C SER A 141 -17.82 -5.13 4.84
N ARG A 142 -17.85 -3.83 4.52
CA ARG A 142 -19.04 -3.14 4.00
C ARG A 142 -19.32 -3.42 2.51
N GLY A 143 -18.41 -4.10 1.82
CA GLY A 143 -18.52 -4.43 0.40
C GLY A 143 -18.44 -3.22 -0.54
N GLY A 144 -18.62 -3.48 -1.83
CA GLY A 144 -18.57 -2.47 -2.88
C GLY A 144 -17.16 -2.18 -3.42
N PRO A 145 -17.04 -1.17 -4.31
CA PRO A 145 -15.79 -0.86 -5.01
C PRO A 145 -14.79 -0.04 -4.17
N HIS A 146 -15.18 0.39 -2.97
CA HIS A 146 -14.37 1.22 -2.08
C HIS A 146 -14.39 0.67 -0.66
N PRO A 147 -13.29 0.80 0.10
CA PRO A 147 -13.28 0.39 1.50
C PRO A 147 -14.20 1.28 2.35
N ALA A 148 -14.58 0.78 3.52
CA ALA A 148 -15.41 1.48 4.48
C ALA A 148 -14.85 2.87 4.80
N THR A 149 -15.75 3.85 4.88
CA THR A 149 -15.44 5.18 5.39
C THR A 149 -15.97 5.31 6.82
N PHE A 150 -15.07 5.63 7.75
CA PHE A 150 -15.33 5.79 9.17
C PHE A 150 -15.65 7.25 9.49
N GLY A 151 -16.82 7.48 10.09
CA GLY A 151 -17.29 8.78 10.55
C GLY A 151 -17.13 8.96 12.06
N ARG A 152 -17.74 10.02 12.60
CA ARG A 152 -17.70 10.34 14.04
C ARG A 152 -17.99 9.15 14.94
N SER A 153 -19.05 8.40 14.62
CA SER A 153 -19.58 7.31 15.43
C SER A 153 -18.70 6.05 15.41
N ASP A 154 -17.81 5.93 14.44
CA ASP A 154 -16.90 4.79 14.32
C ASP A 154 -15.65 4.94 15.21
N ILE A 155 -15.37 6.15 15.73
CA ILE A 155 -14.14 6.45 16.45
C ILE A 155 -14.31 6.12 17.94
N THR A 156 -13.92 4.89 18.31
CA THR A 156 -13.94 4.39 19.69
C THR A 156 -12.61 3.70 20.04
N GLU A 157 -12.39 3.38 21.32
CA GLU A 157 -11.20 2.62 21.73
C GLU A 157 -11.20 1.22 21.14
N GLU A 158 -12.37 0.59 21.08
CA GLU A 158 -12.58 -0.73 20.49
C GLU A 158 -12.25 -0.72 18.99
N PHE A 159 -12.52 0.38 18.29
CA PHE A 159 -12.11 0.53 16.89
C PHE A 159 -10.59 0.39 16.73
N PHE A 160 -9.81 1.12 17.53
CA PHE A 160 -8.34 1.05 17.49
C PHE A 160 -7.81 -0.30 17.96
N LYS A 161 -8.42 -0.88 19.00
CA LYS A 161 -8.12 -2.23 19.47
C LYS A 161 -8.23 -3.26 18.34
N ARG A 162 -9.26 -3.17 17.50
CA ARG A 162 -9.40 -4.06 16.31
C ARG A 162 -8.34 -3.85 15.24
N ILE A 163 -7.73 -2.65 15.15
CA ILE A 163 -6.64 -2.41 14.20
C ILE A 163 -5.32 -2.96 14.75
N HIS A 164 -5.12 -2.88 16.07
CA HIS A 164 -3.90 -3.35 16.74
C HIS A 164 -3.91 -4.86 17.03
N GLU A 165 -5.07 -5.45 17.25
CA GLU A 165 -5.24 -6.85 17.66
C GLU A 165 -5.87 -7.71 16.56
N GLY A 166 -5.64 -9.02 16.61
CA GLY A 166 -6.29 -9.98 15.70
C GLY A 166 -5.66 -10.10 14.31
N HIS A 167 -4.48 -9.49 14.12
CA HIS A 167 -3.71 -9.60 12.90
C HIS A 167 -2.36 -10.26 13.18
N GLU A 168 -2.06 -11.32 12.43
CA GLU A 168 -0.74 -11.93 12.39
C GLU A 168 -0.14 -11.74 11.01
N CYS A 169 1.11 -11.30 10.97
CA CYS A 169 1.88 -11.14 9.74
C CYS A 169 3.35 -11.45 10.01
N ARG A 170 4.15 -11.40 8.95
CA ARG A 170 5.61 -11.51 9.05
C ARG A 170 6.26 -10.14 9.02
N TYR A 171 7.17 -9.92 9.96
CA TYR A 171 8.09 -8.78 10.01
C TYR A 171 9.51 -9.33 10.07
N ASN A 172 10.33 -9.02 9.06
CA ASN A 172 11.71 -9.56 8.94
C ASN A 172 11.79 -11.08 9.13
N ASP A 173 10.88 -11.80 8.46
CA ASP A 173 10.76 -13.26 8.48
C ASP A 173 10.27 -13.85 9.81
N GLN A 174 9.97 -13.03 10.82
CA GLN A 174 9.45 -13.44 12.12
C GLN A 174 7.96 -13.13 12.26
N PRO A 175 7.19 -13.93 13.02
CA PRO A 175 5.81 -13.59 13.37
C PRO A 175 5.75 -12.23 14.10
N SER A 176 4.73 -11.43 13.78
CA SER A 176 4.48 -10.14 14.44
C SER A 176 2.98 -9.86 14.48
N SER A 177 2.55 -9.21 15.56
CA SER A 177 1.20 -8.62 15.68
C SER A 177 1.12 -7.20 15.11
N THR A 178 2.26 -6.56 14.82
CA THR A 178 2.30 -5.20 14.25
C THR A 178 2.29 -5.27 12.72
N CYS A 179 1.08 -5.28 12.16
CA CYS A 179 0.88 -5.47 10.72
C CYS A 179 0.54 -4.18 9.96
N PHE A 180 -0.05 -3.19 10.60
CA PHE A 180 -0.43 -1.98 9.89
C PHE A 180 0.05 -0.77 10.66
N LEU A 181 0.70 0.17 9.98
CA LEU A 181 1.18 1.42 10.54
C LEU A 181 0.21 2.58 10.28
N PHE A 182 -0.62 2.41 9.24
CA PHE A 182 -1.63 3.37 8.83
C PHE A 182 -2.98 2.68 8.65
N THR A 183 -4.04 3.47 8.70
CA THR A 183 -5.42 3.03 8.46
C THR A 183 -6.18 4.06 7.64
N ARG A 184 -7.16 3.59 6.87
CA ARG A 184 -8.08 4.42 6.07
C ARG A 184 -9.43 3.68 5.92
N LYS A 185 -10.56 4.34 5.63
CA LYS A 185 -10.74 5.74 5.20
C LYS A 185 -11.51 6.56 6.24
N PHE A 186 -11.02 7.73 6.61
CA PHE A 186 -11.71 8.60 7.58
C PHE A 186 -12.46 9.73 6.88
N ALA A 187 -13.71 9.97 7.28
CA ALA A 187 -14.47 11.14 6.86
C ALA A 187 -14.07 12.37 7.70
N PRO A 188 -14.29 13.60 7.21
CA PRO A 188 -14.02 14.81 7.99
C PRO A 188 -14.70 14.82 9.38
N SER A 189 -15.88 14.19 9.50
CA SER A 189 -16.59 14.05 10.78
C SER A 189 -15.83 13.27 11.86
N ALA A 190 -14.83 12.45 11.48
CA ALA A 190 -14.01 11.69 12.41
C ALA A 190 -12.89 12.53 13.06
N MET A 191 -12.58 13.72 12.54
CA MET A 191 -11.44 14.52 12.99
C MET A 191 -11.52 14.88 14.48
N GLU A 192 -12.64 15.44 14.93
CA GLU A 192 -12.81 15.84 16.33
C GLU A 192 -12.68 14.67 17.32
N PRO A 193 -13.38 13.53 17.15
CA PRO A 193 -13.20 12.40 18.07
C PRO A 193 -11.80 11.77 17.97
N LEU A 194 -11.18 11.77 16.78
CA LEU A 194 -9.79 11.30 16.62
C LEU A 194 -8.82 12.12 17.47
N LEU A 195 -8.91 13.45 17.44
CA LEU A 195 -8.05 14.32 18.25
C LEU A 195 -8.25 14.12 19.75
N ARG A 196 -9.48 13.81 20.18
CA ARG A 196 -9.79 13.55 21.60
C ARG A 196 -9.23 12.22 22.10
N ILE A 197 -9.29 11.17 21.27
CA ILE A 197 -8.90 9.82 21.67
C ILE A 197 -7.42 9.52 21.42
N ALA A 198 -6.78 10.24 20.49
CA ALA A 198 -5.41 9.96 20.05
C ALA A 198 -4.39 9.85 21.19
N PRO A 199 -4.38 10.71 22.23
CA PRO A 199 -3.42 10.56 23.33
C PRO A 199 -3.57 9.24 24.09
N LYS A 200 -4.78 8.69 24.12
CA LYS A 200 -5.08 7.44 24.80
C LYS A 200 -4.71 6.21 23.97
N VAL A 201 -4.95 6.23 22.66
CA VAL A 201 -4.85 5.04 21.80
C VAL A 201 -3.66 5.02 20.85
N LEU A 202 -3.05 6.19 20.56
CA LEU A 202 -1.92 6.33 19.63
C LEU A 202 -0.59 6.67 20.33
N GLY A 203 -0.65 7.08 21.61
CA GLY A 203 0.51 7.27 22.46
C GLY A 203 1.35 8.50 22.12
N PHE A 204 0.71 9.62 21.79
CA PHE A 204 1.34 10.94 21.61
C PHE A 204 0.56 12.05 22.31
#